data_AF-A0A9W8N2Z6-F1
#
_entry.id   AF-A0A9W8N2Z6-F1
#
_cell.length_a   1.000
_cell.length_b   1.000
_cell.length_c   1.000
_cell.angle_alpha   90.00
_cell.angle_beta   90.00
_cell.angle_gamma   90.00
#
_symmetry.space_group_name_H-M   'P 1'
#
loop_
_entity.id
_entity.type
_entity.pdbx_description
1 polymer ?
#
loop_
_entity_poly.entity_id
_entity_poly.type
_entity_poly.pdbx_seq_one_letter_code
_entity_poly.pdbx_strand_id
1 'polypeptide(L)'
;MDDTTTLVSELLNKLAELDQKVCDYRQEMAQEFQRYSHSLLQNAPEHVSVRVGELIAEELHNYSALSPALVTLNGADLVGCSDPERWPRRGRVSPPPILPHTSGVPPQ
;
A
#
# COMPACT_ATOMS: atom_id res chain seq x y z
N MET A 1 -21.68 -28.00 -20.03
CA MET A 1 -20.95 -26.83 -19.52
C MET A 1 -20.21 -26.25 -20.70
N ASP A 2 -20.27 -24.94 -20.89
CA ASP A 2 -19.66 -24.26 -22.04
C ASP A 2 -18.15 -24.40 -21.98
N ASP A 3 -17.55 -25.06 -22.97
CA ASP A 3 -16.10 -25.23 -23.09
C ASP A 3 -15.37 -23.89 -23.02
N THR A 4 -16.01 -22.82 -23.50
CA THR A 4 -15.52 -21.44 -23.39
C THR A 4 -15.37 -20.98 -21.94
N THR A 5 -16.31 -21.33 -21.05
CA THR A 5 -16.26 -20.92 -19.63
C THR A 5 -15.12 -21.63 -18.89
N THR A 6 -14.86 -22.89 -19.23
CA THR A 6 -13.72 -23.65 -18.72
C THR A 6 -12.41 -23.02 -19.18
N LEU A 7 -12.28 -22.72 -20.48
CA LEU A 7 -11.07 -22.11 -21.05
C LEU A 7 -10.77 -20.72 -20.44
N VAL A 8 -11.79 -19.88 -20.27
CA VAL A 8 -11.63 -18.57 -19.62
C VAL A 8 -11.17 -18.75 -18.18
N SER A 9 -11.73 -19.70 -17.44
CA SER A 9 -11.33 -19.96 -16.05
C SER A 9 -9.88 -20.42 -15.94
N GLU A 10 -9.42 -21.30 -16.84
CA GLU A 10 -8.02 -21.74 -16.89
C GLU A 10 -7.05 -20.58 -17.19
N LEU A 11 -7.40 -19.72 -18.15
CA LEU A 11 -6.59 -18.54 -18.49
C LEU A 11 -6.53 -17.54 -17.34
N LEU A 12 -7.65 -17.27 -16.67
CA LEU A 12 -7.69 -16.39 -15.49
C LEU A 12 -6.86 -16.95 -14.34
N ASN A 13 -6.95 -18.26 -14.08
CA ASN A 13 -6.11 -18.93 -13.08
C ASN A 13 -4.63 -18.79 -13.44
N LYS A 14 -4.27 -18.93 -14.72
CA LYS A 14 -2.88 -18.77 -15.14
C LYS A 14 -2.38 -17.34 -14.96
N LEU A 15 -3.22 -16.34 -15.26
CA LEU A 15 -2.90 -14.94 -15.01
C LEU A 15 -2.67 -14.68 -13.52
N ALA A 16 -3.53 -15.21 -12.64
CA ALA A 16 -3.36 -15.06 -11.18
C ALA A 16 -2.06 -15.71 -10.68
N GLU A 17 -1.69 -16.89 -11.19
CA GLU A 17 -0.43 -17.56 -10.85
C GLU A 17 0.79 -16.72 -11.27
N LEU A 18 0.74 -16.11 -12.47
CA LEU A 18 1.82 -15.26 -12.97
C LEU A 18 1.92 -13.95 -12.20
N ASP A 19 0.79 -13.33 -11.88
CA ASP A 19 0.75 -12.10 -11.08
C ASP A 19 1.37 -12.33 -9.69
N GLN A 20 1.01 -13.42 -9.02
CA GLN A 20 1.62 -13.80 -7.75
C GLN A 20 3.14 -13.98 -7.86
N LYS A 21 3.62 -14.68 -8.90
CA LYS A 21 5.08 -14.84 -9.13
C LYS A 21 5.80 -13.52 -9.34
N VAL A 22 5.18 -12.58 -10.06
CA VAL A 22 5.73 -11.24 -10.26
C VAL A 22 5.76 -10.49 -8.94
N CYS A 23 4.71 -10.59 -8.12
CA CYS A 23 4.69 -10.00 -6.77
C CYS A 23 5.81 -10.56 -5.89
N ASP A 24 5.98 -11.88 -5.85
CA ASP A 24 7.02 -12.54 -5.05
C ASP A 24 8.42 -12.11 -5.52
N TYR A 25 8.69 -12.15 -6.82
CA TYR A 25 9.97 -11.71 -7.38
C TYR A 25 10.27 -10.24 -7.08
N ARG A 26 9.26 -9.36 -7.18
CA ARG A 26 9.43 -7.93 -6.83
C ARG A 26 9.78 -7.75 -5.36
N GLN A 27 9.21 -8.56 -4.46
CA GLN A 27 9.57 -8.54 -3.05
C GLN A 27 11.00 -9.02 -2.82
N GLU A 28 11.43 -10.09 -3.47
CA GLU A 28 12.81 -10.58 -3.39
C GLU A 28 13.82 -9.51 -3.84
N MET A 29 13.57 -8.86 -4.97
CA MET A 29 14.42 -7.77 -5.48
C MET A 29 14.45 -6.56 -4.52
N ALA A 30 13.32 -6.24 -3.91
CA ALA A 30 13.25 -5.17 -2.92
C ALA A 30 14.06 -5.52 -1.64
N GLN A 31 14.02 -6.77 -1.19
CA GLN A 31 14.86 -7.24 -0.07
C GLN A 31 16.35 -7.23 -0.42
N GLU A 32 16.71 -7.62 -1.65
CA GLU A 32 18.09 -7.56 -2.12
C GLU A 32 18.63 -6.13 -2.06
N PHE A 33 17.84 -5.16 -2.55
CA PHE A 33 18.18 -3.75 -2.47
C PHE A 33 18.36 -3.28 -1.02
N GLN A 34 17.45 -3.65 -0.12
CA GLN A 34 17.57 -3.28 1.30
C GLN A 34 18.83 -3.84 1.95
N ARG A 35 19.14 -5.13 1.71
CA ARG A 35 20.36 -5.76 2.23
C ARG A 35 21.61 -5.07 1.69
N TYR A 36 21.63 -4.76 0.39
CA TYR A 36 22.73 -4.05 -0.23
C TYR A 36 22.89 -2.63 0.35
N SER A 37 21.78 -1.89 0.48
CA SER A 37 21.75 -0.55 1.07
C SER A 37 22.28 -0.56 2.51
N HIS A 38 21.79 -1.49 3.35
CA HIS A 38 22.27 -1.63 4.72
C HIS A 38 23.77 -1.96 4.78
N SER A 39 24.23 -2.91 3.96
CA SER A 39 25.66 -3.29 3.89
C SER A 39 26.56 -2.12 3.46
N LEU A 40 26.08 -1.28 2.54
CA LEU A 40 26.80 -0.12 2.05
C LEU A 40 26.83 1.02 3.08
N LEU A 41 25.71 1.25 3.77
CA LEU A 41 25.54 2.36 4.72
C LEU A 41 25.97 2.03 6.15
N GLN A 42 26.20 0.75 6.49
CA GLN A 42 26.57 0.33 7.87
C GLN A 42 27.84 1.01 8.41
N ASN A 43 28.76 1.39 7.52
CA ASN A 43 30.02 2.07 7.89
C ASN A 43 29.97 3.58 7.61
N ALA A 44 28.85 4.09 7.11
CA ALA A 44 28.68 5.50 6.82
C ALA A 44 28.27 6.26 8.09
N PRO A 45 28.69 7.54 8.23
CA PRO A 45 28.15 8.41 9.27
C PRO A 45 26.63 8.56 9.15
N GLU A 46 25.94 8.66 10.27
CA GLU A 46 24.46 8.73 10.33
C GLU A 46 23.88 9.86 9.46
N HIS A 47 24.51 11.04 9.45
CA HIS A 47 24.08 12.16 8.61
C HIS A 47 24.20 11.88 7.09
N VAL A 48 25.10 10.98 6.69
CA VAL A 48 25.26 10.54 5.29
C VAL A 48 24.20 9.50 4.96
N SER A 49 23.96 8.53 5.83
CA SER A 49 22.95 7.48 5.58
C SER A 49 21.54 8.05 5.50
N VAL A 50 21.19 9.02 6.38
CA VAL A 50 19.89 9.71 6.34
C VAL A 50 19.72 10.46 5.03
N ARG A 51 20.73 11.25 4.63
CA ARG A 51 20.67 12.05 3.39
C ARG A 51 20.62 11.18 2.14
N VAL A 52 21.33 10.06 2.11
CA VAL A 52 21.26 9.08 1.01
C VAL A 52 19.86 8.44 0.96
N GLY A 53 19.28 8.12 2.13
CA GLY A 53 17.91 7.61 2.23
C GLY A 53 16.88 8.57 1.65
N GLU A 54 16.97 9.87 1.99
CA GLU A 54 16.08 10.92 1.45
C GLU A 54 16.19 11.05 -0.07
N LEU A 55 17.41 11.11 -0.61
CA LEU A 55 17.64 11.21 -2.05
C LEU A 55 17.12 9.98 -2.81
N ILE A 56 17.31 8.79 -2.24
CA ILE A 56 16.77 7.56 -2.85
C ILE A 56 15.24 7.51 -2.72
N ALA A 57 14.67 8.02 -1.63
CA ALA A 57 13.22 8.15 -1.46
C ALA A 57 12.61 9.14 -2.46
N GLU A 58 13.31 10.22 -2.78
CA GLU A 58 12.94 11.14 -3.84
C GLU A 58 12.97 10.45 -5.21
N GLU A 59 13.97 9.61 -5.50
CA GLU A 59 14.08 8.91 -6.78
C GLU A 59 13.19 7.65 -6.90
N LEU A 60 12.62 7.17 -5.80
CA LEU A 60 11.87 5.90 -5.73
C LEU A 60 10.64 5.87 -6.66
N HIS A 61 10.06 7.02 -6.99
CA HIS A 61 8.95 7.11 -7.95
C HIS A 61 9.35 6.73 -9.38
N ASN A 62 10.63 6.87 -9.74
CA ASN A 62 11.17 6.44 -11.04
C ASN A 62 11.23 4.91 -11.17
N TYR A 63 11.08 4.18 -10.05
CA TYR A 63 11.16 2.72 -9.98
C TYR A 63 9.81 2.11 -9.58
N SER A 64 8.75 2.39 -10.36
CA SER A 64 7.36 1.95 -10.09
C SER A 64 7.19 0.43 -9.93
N ALA A 65 8.04 -0.36 -10.58
CA ALA A 65 8.06 -1.81 -10.43
C ALA A 65 8.51 -2.26 -9.02
N LEU A 66 9.35 -1.51 -8.32
CA LEU A 66 9.84 -1.90 -6.98
C LEU A 66 9.21 -1.07 -5.86
N SER A 67 8.71 0.12 -6.16
CA SER A 67 8.13 1.06 -5.18
C SER A 67 7.11 0.42 -4.24
N PRO A 68 6.09 -0.36 -4.69
CA PRO A 68 5.14 -1.01 -3.77
C PRO A 68 5.78 -2.01 -2.79
N ALA A 69 6.78 -2.77 -3.26
CA ALA A 69 7.49 -3.75 -2.43
C ALA A 69 8.41 -3.04 -1.44
N LEU A 70 9.06 -1.95 -1.85
CA LEU A 70 9.93 -1.14 -1.00
C LEU A 70 9.13 -0.37 0.06
N VAL A 71 7.93 0.10 -0.24
CA VAL A 71 7.02 0.71 0.77
C VAL A 71 6.57 -0.33 1.80
N THR A 72 6.27 -1.56 1.36
CA THR A 72 5.84 -2.65 2.25
C THR A 72 6.97 -3.07 3.20
N LEU A 73 8.21 -3.09 2.73
CA LEU A 73 9.38 -3.43 3.53
C LEU A 73 9.91 -2.25 4.38
N ASN A 74 9.78 -1.00 3.91
CA ASN A 74 10.21 0.19 4.65
C ASN A 74 9.26 0.58 5.79
N GLY A 75 8.04 0.01 5.84
CA GLY A 75 7.09 0.23 6.93
C GLY A 75 7.57 -0.24 8.30
N ALA A 76 8.74 -0.87 8.40
CA ALA A 76 9.33 -1.32 9.65
C ALA A 76 10.60 -0.54 10.10
N ASP A 77 11.47 -0.06 9.19
CA ASP A 77 12.86 0.30 9.59
C ASP A 77 13.48 1.59 9.02
N LEU A 78 12.81 2.35 8.14
CA LEU A 78 13.36 3.63 7.64
C LEU A 78 12.65 4.88 8.17
N VAL A 79 11.62 4.72 9.00
CA VAL A 79 10.90 5.84 9.62
C VAL A 79 10.90 5.65 11.14
N GLY A 80 12.00 6.05 11.77
CA GLY A 80 11.89 6.68 13.07
C GLY A 80 11.08 7.97 12.90
N CYS A 81 9.95 8.08 13.60
CA CYS A 81 9.00 9.20 13.58
C CYS A 81 8.10 9.34 12.34
N SER A 82 7.07 8.51 12.27
CA SER A 82 5.70 8.99 12.11
C SER A 82 4.77 7.98 12.76
N ASP A 83 4.32 8.36 13.95
CA ASP A 83 3.21 7.79 14.70
C ASP A 83 2.05 7.41 13.76
N PRO A 84 1.32 6.31 14.02
CA PRO A 84 0.25 5.86 13.16
C PRO A 84 -0.87 6.90 13.15
N GLU A 85 -1.03 7.60 12.04
CA GLU A 85 -2.34 8.14 11.64
C GLU A 85 -3.23 6.94 11.30
N ARG A 86 -3.63 6.26 12.39
CA ARG A 86 -4.70 5.30 12.48
C ARG A 86 -5.97 6.06 12.14
N TRP A 87 -6.21 6.28 10.87
CA TRP A 87 -7.53 6.68 10.40
C TRP A 87 -8.50 5.63 10.92
N PRO A 88 -9.46 5.99 11.79
CA PRO A 88 -10.47 5.05 12.17
C PRO A 88 -11.20 4.70 10.88
N ARG A 89 -11.31 3.40 10.59
CA ARG A 89 -12.28 2.91 9.61
C ARG A 89 -13.62 3.49 10.03
N ARG A 90 -14.02 4.58 9.39
CA ARG A 90 -15.31 5.21 9.59
C ARG A 90 -16.29 4.25 8.96
N GLY A 91 -16.74 3.30 9.78
CA GLY A 91 -17.88 2.46 9.48
C GLY A 91 -18.99 3.35 8.96
N ARG A 92 -19.60 2.92 7.86
CA ARG A 92 -20.80 3.53 7.32
C ARG A 92 -21.85 3.55 8.43
N VAL A 93 -21.98 4.67 9.12
CA VAL A 93 -23.14 4.97 9.93
C VAL A 93 -23.88 6.02 9.14
N SER A 94 -24.90 5.57 8.42
CA SER A 94 -25.90 6.43 7.81
C SER A 94 -26.38 7.46 8.84
N PRO A 95 -26.58 8.74 8.46
CA PRO A 95 -27.19 9.69 9.38
C PRO A 95 -28.59 9.19 9.78
N PRO A 96 -29.05 9.42 11.02
CA PRO A 96 -30.40 9.04 11.43
C PRO A 96 -31.44 9.83 10.63
N PRO A 97 -32.62 9.25 10.36
CA PRO A 97 -33.68 9.94 9.63
C PRO A 97 -34.20 11.14 10.44
N ILE A 98 -34.30 12.29 9.78
CA ILE A 98 -34.93 13.49 10.33
C ILE A 98 -36.43 13.23 10.39
N LEU A 99 -37.01 13.22 11.60
CA LEU A 99 -38.45 13.16 11.80
C LEU A 99 -39.07 14.55 11.54
N PRO A 100 -40.00 14.69 10.59
CA PRO A 100 -40.76 15.93 10.44
C PRO A 100 -41.67 16.11 11.64
N HIS A 101 -41.40 17.12 12.45
CA HIS A 101 -42.35 17.61 13.44
C HIS A 101 -43.43 18.37 12.68
N THR A 102 -44.56 17.70 12.50
CA THR A 102 -45.83 18.33 12.17
C THR A 102 -46.25 19.17 13.39
N SER A 103 -45.83 20.43 13.41
CA SER A 103 -46.41 21.44 14.30
C SER A 103 -47.55 22.08 13.52
N GLY A 104 -48.76 21.56 13.76
CA GLY A 104 -49.99 22.08 13.18
C GLY A 104 -50.18 23.58 13.47
N VAL A 105 -50.58 24.29 12.43
CA VAL A 105 -51.14 25.64 12.51
C VAL A 105 -52.48 25.55 13.27
N PRO A 106 -52.74 26.36 14.31
CA PRO A 106 -54.07 26.43 14.90
C PRO A 106 -54.99 27.24 13.97
N PRO A 107 -56.25 26.82 13.75
CA PRO A 107 -57.22 27.61 12.99
C PRO A 107 -57.67 28.83 13.81
N GLN A 108 -57.86 29.96 13.13
CA GLN A 108 -58.74 31.04 13.55
C GLN A 108 -59.98 31.06 12.66
#